data_AF-A0A9E4CSX2-F1
#
_entry.id   AF-A0A9E4CSX2-F1
#
_cell.length_a   1.000
_cell.length_b   1.000
_cell.length_c   1.000
_cell.angle_alpha   90.00
_cell.angle_beta   90.00
_cell.angle_gamma   90.00
#
_symmetry.space_group_name_H-M   'P 1'
#
loop_
_entity.id
_entity.type
_entity.pdbx_description
1 polymer ?
#
loop_
_entity_poly.entity_id
_entity_poly.type
_entity_poly.pdbx_seq_one_letter_code
_entity_poly.pdbx_strand_id
1 'polypeptide(L)'
;PWELWFVDVEESHTSQPSLIFFRSPHPGRNWLTAAGCVLDTASLLMSTVDRPYAPRPALAIRTGFLSLRRIADFYSIAYDADPSPEDPISIRREEFDELCAELTAAGVPLKADRDQAWRDFQGWRVNYDTVLLALCALVVAPPAKWSSDRMPVRHHRPPLRTRQQ
;
A
#
# COMPACT_ATOMS: atom_id res chain seq x y z
N PRO A 1 -15.25 -6.95 5.58
CA PRO A 1 -14.55 -5.69 5.87
C PRO A 1 -13.15 -5.72 5.26
N TRP A 2 -12.48 -4.58 5.05
CA TRP A 2 -11.15 -4.57 4.43
C TRP A 2 -10.09 -5.24 5.31
N GLU A 3 -10.19 -5.07 6.62
CA GLU A 3 -9.32 -5.72 7.59
C GLU A 3 -9.38 -7.26 7.50
N LEU A 4 -10.57 -7.86 7.32
CA LEU A 4 -10.72 -9.30 7.13
C LEU A 4 -10.18 -9.75 5.78
N TRP A 5 -10.43 -8.98 4.72
CA TRP A 5 -9.91 -9.28 3.39
C TRP A 5 -8.37 -9.34 3.36
N PHE A 6 -7.69 -8.44 4.09
CA PHE A 6 -6.23 -8.50 4.23
C PHE A 6 -5.74 -9.75 4.96
N VAL A 7 -6.46 -10.21 6.00
CA VAL A 7 -6.16 -11.47 6.68
C VAL A 7 -6.31 -12.66 5.73
N ASP A 8 -7.40 -12.71 4.96
CA ASP A 8 -7.64 -13.79 3.99
C ASP A 8 -6.56 -13.79 2.88
N VAL A 9 -6.13 -12.61 2.43
CA VAL A 9 -5.04 -12.45 1.46
C VAL A 9 -3.73 -12.96 2.05
N GLU A 10 -3.37 -12.56 3.27
CA GLU A 10 -2.18 -13.03 3.96
C GLU A 10 -2.17 -14.56 4.09
N GLU A 11 -3.25 -15.16 4.61
CA GLU A 11 -3.35 -16.60 4.80
C GLU A 11 -3.22 -17.34 3.47
N SER A 12 -3.99 -16.94 2.46
CA SER A 12 -3.97 -17.61 1.15
C SER A 12 -2.63 -17.46 0.43
N HIS A 13 -2.01 -16.27 0.47
CA HIS A 13 -0.79 -15.98 -0.28
C HIS A 13 0.46 -16.54 0.40
N THR A 14 0.44 -16.73 1.72
CA THR A 14 1.52 -17.43 2.43
C THR A 14 1.35 -18.95 2.44
N SER A 15 0.11 -19.46 2.43
CA SER A 15 -0.17 -20.90 2.36
C SER A 15 -0.05 -21.48 0.95
N GLN A 16 -0.40 -20.70 -0.08
CA GLN A 16 -0.26 -21.07 -1.49
C GLN A 16 0.48 -19.96 -2.26
N PRO A 17 1.82 -19.93 -2.22
CA PRO A 17 2.64 -18.84 -2.78
C PRO A 17 2.44 -18.60 -4.28
N SER A 18 2.03 -19.62 -5.05
CA SER A 18 1.73 -19.41 -6.46
C SER A 18 0.60 -18.41 -6.70
N LEU A 19 -0.31 -18.22 -5.73
CA LEU A 19 -1.48 -17.35 -5.88
C LEU A 19 -1.13 -15.89 -6.10
N ILE A 20 0.00 -15.40 -5.57
CA ILE A 20 0.37 -13.98 -5.72
C ILE A 20 0.52 -13.58 -7.20
N PHE A 21 0.87 -14.57 -8.05
CA PHE A 21 1.14 -14.41 -9.47
C PHE A 21 -0.10 -14.62 -10.35
N PHE A 22 -1.23 -15.09 -9.80
CA PHE A 22 -2.43 -15.31 -10.58
C PHE A 22 -3.05 -13.98 -11.04
N ARG A 23 -3.19 -13.84 -12.36
CA ARG A 23 -3.81 -12.66 -12.98
C ARG A 23 -5.30 -12.91 -13.14
N SER A 24 -6.09 -11.86 -12.90
CA SER A 24 -7.51 -11.90 -13.25
C SER A 24 -7.67 -12.04 -14.76
N PRO A 25 -8.68 -12.79 -15.26
CA PRO A 25 -9.03 -12.80 -16.67
C PRO A 25 -9.58 -11.44 -17.15
N HIS A 26 -10.01 -10.57 -16.23
CA HIS A 26 -10.45 -9.22 -16.55
C HIS A 26 -9.27 -8.25 -16.52
N PRO A 27 -8.97 -7.56 -17.65
CA PRO A 27 -7.97 -6.51 -17.68
C PRO A 27 -8.25 -5.45 -16.60
N GLY A 28 -7.20 -4.99 -15.93
CA GLY A 28 -7.29 -3.96 -14.88
C GLY A 28 -7.64 -4.48 -13.48
N ARG A 29 -7.92 -5.77 -13.29
CA ARG A 29 -8.10 -6.36 -11.95
C ARG A 29 -6.80 -6.98 -11.44
N ASN A 30 -6.29 -6.44 -10.34
CA ASN A 30 -5.15 -6.99 -9.64
C ASN A 30 -5.33 -6.77 -8.13
N TRP A 31 -5.05 -7.81 -7.34
CA TRP A 31 -5.29 -7.79 -5.90
C TRP A 31 -4.40 -6.78 -5.19
N LEU A 32 -3.18 -6.56 -5.69
CA LEU A 32 -2.21 -5.70 -5.06
C LEU A 32 -2.44 -4.22 -5.39
N THR A 33 -2.87 -3.90 -6.62
CA THR A 33 -3.33 -2.53 -6.95
C THR A 33 -4.61 -2.18 -6.18
N ALA A 34 -5.49 -3.16 -5.95
CA ALA A 34 -6.65 -2.99 -5.08
C ALA A 34 -6.23 -2.75 -3.61
N ALA A 35 -5.27 -3.53 -3.10
CA ALA A 35 -4.71 -3.34 -1.76
C ALA A 35 -4.13 -1.92 -1.58
N GLY A 36 -3.33 -1.46 -2.54
CA GLY A 36 -2.79 -0.09 -2.53
C GLY A 36 -3.88 0.97 -2.48
N CYS A 37 -4.87 0.88 -3.37
CA CYS A 37 -6.01 1.81 -3.41
C CYS A 37 -6.78 1.86 -2.07
N VAL A 38 -7.02 0.71 -1.44
CA VAL A 38 -7.71 0.62 -0.14
C VAL A 38 -6.89 1.26 0.97
N LEU A 39 -5.58 0.98 1.02
CA LEU A 39 -4.67 1.55 2.02
C LEU A 39 -4.55 3.07 1.86
N ASP A 40 -4.46 3.56 0.62
CA ASP A 40 -4.44 4.99 0.31
C ASP A 40 -5.73 5.67 0.73
N THR A 41 -6.87 5.08 0.38
CA THR A 41 -8.18 5.60 0.76
C THR A 41 -8.32 5.66 2.27
N ALA A 42 -7.92 4.61 2.99
CA ALA A 42 -7.96 4.58 4.44
C ALA A 42 -7.01 5.64 5.04
N SER A 43 -5.81 5.80 4.48
CA SER A 43 -4.81 6.80 4.92
C SER A 43 -5.34 8.23 4.72
N LEU A 44 -5.99 8.51 3.59
CA LEU A 44 -6.66 9.79 3.30
C LEU A 44 -7.85 10.04 4.23
N LEU A 45 -8.63 9.01 4.57
CA LEU A 45 -9.72 9.13 5.53
C LEU A 45 -9.26 9.47 6.95
N MET A 46 -8.04 9.06 7.33
CA MET A 46 -7.46 9.36 8.64
C MET A 46 -6.79 10.74 8.66
N SER A 47 -6.08 11.09 7.59
CA SER A 47 -5.24 12.29 7.51
C SER A 47 -5.97 13.53 6.99
N THR A 48 -6.83 13.37 5.99
CA THR A 48 -7.14 14.45 5.04
C THR A 48 -8.62 14.86 5.03
N VAL A 49 -9.52 13.88 5.11
CA VAL A 49 -10.98 14.10 5.11
C VAL A 49 -11.43 14.64 6.46
N ASP A 50 -12.22 15.72 6.45
CA ASP A 50 -12.82 16.30 7.65
C ASP A 50 -14.11 15.55 8.00
N ARG A 51 -14.00 14.66 8.99
CA ARG A 51 -15.09 13.83 9.45
C ARG A 51 -14.87 13.44 10.91
N PRO A 52 -15.94 13.03 11.63
CA PRO A 52 -15.78 12.41 12.94
C PRO A 52 -14.84 11.21 12.88
N TYR A 53 -13.99 11.09 13.90
CA TYR A 53 -13.06 9.98 14.00
C TYR A 53 -13.81 8.64 14.02
N ALA A 54 -13.32 7.68 13.25
CA ALA A 54 -13.75 6.29 13.35
C ALA A 54 -12.51 5.39 13.26
N PRO A 55 -12.41 4.33 14.08
CA PRO A 55 -11.20 3.52 14.18
C PRO A 55 -10.96 2.60 12.98
N ARG A 56 -12.00 2.33 12.19
CA ARG A 56 -11.98 1.30 11.14
C ARG A 56 -10.93 1.52 10.03
N PRO A 57 -10.70 2.73 9.49
CA PRO A 57 -9.64 2.94 8.52
C PRO A 57 -8.24 2.69 9.11
N ALA A 58 -7.99 3.11 10.35
CA ALA A 58 -6.72 2.83 11.04
C ALA A 58 -6.49 1.31 11.20
N LEU A 59 -7.53 0.55 11.54
CA LEU A 59 -7.45 -0.92 11.59
C LEU A 59 -7.16 -1.52 10.21
N ALA A 60 -7.82 -1.03 9.15
CA ALA A 60 -7.57 -1.49 7.79
C ALA A 60 -6.13 -1.21 7.34
N ILE A 61 -5.58 -0.02 7.65
CA ILE A 61 -4.18 0.31 7.38
C ILE A 61 -3.26 -0.67 8.12
N ARG A 62 -3.46 -0.83 9.43
CA ARG A 62 -2.61 -1.68 10.28
C ARG A 62 -2.60 -3.12 9.81
N THR A 63 -3.78 -3.71 9.62
CA THR A 63 -3.86 -5.10 9.14
C THR A 63 -3.28 -5.22 7.75
N GLY A 64 -3.58 -4.29 6.84
CA GLY A 64 -3.10 -4.38 5.47
C GLY A 64 -1.58 -4.28 5.34
N PHE A 65 -0.92 -3.33 6.00
CA PHE A 65 0.54 -3.26 5.90
C PHE A 65 1.23 -4.47 6.57
N LEU A 66 0.67 -5.01 7.66
CA LEU A 66 1.20 -6.22 8.29
C LEU A 66 1.08 -7.44 7.38
N SER A 67 -0.07 -7.59 6.71
CA SER A 67 -0.30 -8.65 5.74
C SER A 67 0.65 -8.54 4.54
N LEU A 68 0.85 -7.35 3.98
CA LEU A 68 1.81 -7.14 2.90
C LEU A 68 3.26 -7.42 3.34
N ARG A 69 3.65 -7.02 4.57
CA ARG A 69 4.98 -7.30 5.13
C ARG A 69 5.23 -8.79 5.30
N ARG A 70 4.25 -9.56 5.78
CA ARG A 70 4.38 -11.03 5.91
C ARG A 70 4.54 -11.73 4.55
N ILE A 71 3.83 -11.24 3.52
CA ILE A 71 4.04 -11.73 2.15
C ILE A 71 5.45 -11.34 1.68
N ALA A 72 5.93 -10.12 1.94
CA ALA A 72 7.28 -9.70 1.59
C ALA A 72 8.37 -10.55 2.30
N ASP A 73 8.19 -10.85 3.59
CA ASP A 73 9.07 -11.74 4.36
C ASP A 73 9.16 -13.12 3.70
N PHE A 74 8.02 -13.68 3.27
CA PHE A 74 7.96 -14.96 2.57
C PHE A 74 8.84 -14.97 1.31
N TYR A 75 8.83 -13.88 0.54
CA TYR A 75 9.64 -13.73 -0.68
C TYR A 75 11.04 -13.12 -0.44
N SER A 76 11.45 -12.94 0.82
CA SER A 76 12.73 -12.33 1.20
C SER A 76 12.95 -10.92 0.66
N ILE A 77 11.86 -10.17 0.45
CA ILE A 77 11.91 -8.76 0.05
C ILE A 77 12.34 -7.93 1.27
N ALA A 78 13.43 -7.20 1.15
CA ALA A 78 13.90 -6.30 2.19
C ALA A 78 13.04 -5.04 2.30
N TYR A 79 12.72 -4.63 3.53
CA TYR A 79 12.05 -3.39 3.88
C TYR A 79 12.47 -2.95 5.29
N ASP A 80 12.19 -1.70 5.65
CA ASP A 80 12.37 -1.20 7.02
C ASP A 80 11.16 -1.61 7.87
N ALA A 81 11.41 -2.38 8.93
CA ALA A 81 10.36 -2.87 9.83
C ALA A 81 9.83 -1.80 10.79
N ASP A 82 10.60 -0.74 11.06
CA ASP A 82 10.25 0.32 12.00
C ASP A 82 10.56 1.71 11.40
N PRO A 83 9.90 2.07 10.27
CA PRO A 83 10.15 3.33 9.61
C PRO A 83 9.66 4.52 10.46
N SER A 84 10.39 5.63 10.40
CA SER A 84 9.93 6.89 10.96
C SER A 84 8.71 7.41 10.20
N PRO A 85 7.71 8.01 10.87
CA PRO A 85 6.59 8.68 10.19
C PRO A 85 7.03 9.79 9.21
N GLU A 86 8.25 10.31 9.39
CA GLU A 86 8.84 11.37 8.55
C GLU A 86 9.70 10.82 7.41
N ASP A 87 9.90 9.50 7.32
CA ASP A 87 10.67 8.90 6.24
C ASP A 87 9.99 9.16 4.88
N PRO A 88 10.79 9.31 3.80
CA PRO A 88 10.26 9.61 2.49
C PRO A 88 9.37 8.49 1.95
N ILE A 89 8.31 8.87 1.25
CA ILE A 89 7.41 7.97 0.51
C ILE A 89 7.50 8.24 -0.99
N SER A 90 7.01 7.30 -1.81
CA SER A 90 7.01 7.44 -3.27
C SER A 90 6.06 8.51 -3.83
N ILE A 91 5.06 8.94 -3.05
CA ILE A 91 4.10 10.00 -3.46
C ILE A 91 4.74 11.36 -3.21
N ARG A 92 4.68 12.24 -4.20
CA ARG A 92 5.14 13.62 -4.05
C ARG A 92 4.02 14.50 -3.48
N ARG A 93 4.41 15.57 -2.79
CA ARG A 93 3.47 16.52 -2.20
C ARG A 93 2.50 17.09 -3.24
N GLU A 94 3.00 17.42 -4.43
CA GLU A 94 2.18 18.01 -5.49
C GLU A 94 1.06 17.08 -5.94
N GLU A 95 1.32 15.77 -6.00
CA GLU A 95 0.32 14.77 -6.40
C GLU A 95 -0.77 14.59 -5.33
N PHE A 96 -0.40 14.75 -4.06
CA PHE A 96 -1.36 14.78 -2.96
C PHE A 96 -2.23 16.04 -3.01
N ASP A 97 -1.64 17.19 -3.30
CA ASP A 97 -2.38 18.45 -3.43
C ASP A 97 -3.34 18.41 -4.65
N GLU A 98 -2.91 17.82 -5.77
CA GLU A 98 -3.76 17.54 -6.93
C GLU A 98 -4.97 16.67 -6.55
N LEU A 99 -4.75 15.57 -5.81
CA LEU A 99 -5.86 14.75 -5.32
C LEU A 99 -6.78 15.52 -4.37
N CYS A 100 -6.24 16.37 -3.49
CA CYS A 100 -7.05 17.20 -2.61
C CYS A 100 -7.94 18.17 -3.38
N ALA A 101 -7.43 18.75 -4.48
CA ALA A 101 -8.22 19.60 -5.37
C ALA A 101 -9.34 18.81 -6.06
N GLU A 102 -9.04 17.60 -6.58
CA GLU A 102 -10.05 16.70 -7.16
C GLU A 102 -11.15 16.33 -6.15
N LEU A 103 -10.77 15.97 -4.92
CA LEU A 103 -11.71 15.61 -3.85
C LEU A 103 -12.59 16.79 -3.44
N THR A 104 -12.02 17.99 -3.36
CA THR A 104 -12.77 19.23 -3.06
C THR A 104 -13.75 19.54 -4.18
N ALA A 105 -13.34 19.42 -5.44
CA ALA A 105 -14.21 19.60 -6.60
C ALA A 105 -15.35 18.58 -6.63
N ALA A 106 -15.13 17.37 -6.10
CA ALA A 106 -16.15 16.34 -5.91
C ALA A 106 -17.03 16.53 -4.66
N GLY A 107 -16.81 17.59 -3.87
CA GLY A 107 -17.60 17.92 -2.69
C GLY A 107 -17.22 17.14 -1.42
N VAL A 108 -16.05 16.51 -1.39
CA VAL A 108 -15.55 15.83 -0.18
C VAL A 108 -15.04 16.88 0.82
N PRO A 109 -15.52 16.88 2.09
CA PRO A 109 -15.05 17.83 3.09
C PRO A 109 -13.62 17.47 3.51
N LEU A 110 -12.71 18.42 3.40
CA LEU A 110 -11.30 18.24 3.74
C LEU A 110 -10.90 19.17 4.89
N LYS A 111 -10.00 18.72 5.79
CA LYS A 111 -9.48 19.52 6.91
C LYS A 111 -8.83 20.83 6.41
N ALA A 112 -8.92 21.93 7.15
CA ALA A 112 -8.34 23.20 6.68
C ALA A 112 -6.81 23.17 6.51
N ASP A 113 -6.09 22.57 7.46
CA ASP A 113 -4.62 22.48 7.43
C ASP A 113 -4.15 21.35 6.49
N ARG A 114 -3.77 21.74 5.27
CA ARG A 114 -3.27 20.81 4.23
C ARG A 114 -1.86 20.31 4.51
N ASP A 115 -1.02 21.10 5.19
CA ASP A 115 0.35 20.72 5.51
C ASP A 115 0.39 19.67 6.62
N GLN A 116 -0.48 19.79 7.62
CA GLN A 116 -0.68 18.73 8.61
C GLN A 116 -1.29 17.48 7.97
N ALA A 117 -2.30 17.63 7.09
CA ALA A 117 -2.90 16.49 6.40
C ALA A 117 -1.87 15.72 5.56
N TRP A 118 -0.95 16.41 4.89
CA TRP A 118 0.16 15.80 4.17
C TRP A 118 1.09 15.00 5.10
N ARG A 119 1.54 15.59 6.20
CA ARG A 119 2.42 14.91 7.18
C ARG A 119 1.74 13.67 7.77
N ASP A 120 0.46 13.77 8.09
CA ASP A 120 -0.32 12.63 8.58
C ASP A 120 -0.46 11.54 7.51
N PHE A 121 -0.73 11.92 6.25
CA PHE A 121 -0.83 10.97 5.14
C PHE A 121 0.50 10.24 4.91
N GLN A 122 1.62 10.98 4.92
CA GLN A 122 2.96 10.42 4.84
C GLN A 122 3.21 9.42 5.96
N GLY A 123 2.91 9.80 7.21
CA GLY A 123 3.09 8.94 8.38
C GLY A 123 2.27 7.65 8.34
N TRP A 124 1.13 7.62 7.63
CA TRP A 124 0.41 6.38 7.36
C TRP A 124 1.03 5.60 6.19
N ARG A 125 1.28 6.28 5.07
CA ARG A 125 1.75 5.69 3.80
C ARG A 125 3.10 5.00 3.92
N VAL A 126 4.01 5.55 4.71
CA VAL A 126 5.36 4.99 4.93
C VAL A 126 5.35 3.53 5.37
N ASN A 127 4.32 3.09 6.10
CA ASN A 127 4.23 1.73 6.63
C ASN A 127 4.12 0.65 5.55
N TYR A 128 3.58 1.01 4.38
CA TYR A 128 3.33 0.08 3.28
C TYR A 128 3.94 0.50 1.94
N ASP A 129 4.50 1.71 1.80
CA ASP A 129 4.99 2.24 0.52
C ASP A 129 6.01 1.31 -0.16
N THR A 130 7.17 1.09 0.46
CA THR A 130 8.24 0.24 -0.08
C THR A 130 7.77 -1.18 -0.39
N VAL A 131 7.01 -1.78 0.54
CA VAL A 131 6.54 -3.16 0.43
C VAL A 131 5.53 -3.31 -0.71
N LEU A 132 4.57 -2.39 -0.80
CA LEU A 132 3.57 -2.37 -1.88
C LEU A 132 4.26 -2.31 -3.25
N LEU A 133 5.21 -1.38 -3.42
CA LEU A 133 5.93 -1.20 -4.68
C LEU A 133 6.79 -2.42 -5.04
N ALA A 134 7.48 -3.00 -4.07
CA ALA A 134 8.31 -4.19 -4.27
C ALA A 134 7.46 -5.41 -4.65
N LEU A 135 6.31 -5.61 -4.02
CA LEU A 135 5.36 -6.67 -4.38
C LEU A 135 4.76 -6.40 -5.78
N CYS A 136 4.48 -5.14 -6.15
CA CYS A 136 3.99 -4.80 -7.48
C CYS A 136 5.02 -5.19 -8.54
N ALA A 137 6.29 -4.89 -8.29
CA ALA A 137 7.39 -5.28 -9.16
C ALA A 137 7.55 -6.81 -9.27
N LEU A 138 7.42 -7.52 -8.14
CA LEU A 138 7.52 -8.98 -8.11
C LEU A 138 6.49 -9.67 -9.00
N VAL A 139 5.23 -9.19 -8.97
CA VAL A 139 4.13 -9.80 -9.74
C VAL A 139 3.91 -9.15 -11.11
N VAL A 140 4.69 -8.12 -11.43
CA VAL A 140 4.55 -7.28 -12.63
C VAL A 140 3.10 -6.79 -12.74
N ALA A 141 2.63 -6.13 -11.68
CA ALA A 141 1.26 -5.64 -11.57
C ALA A 141 0.92 -4.70 -12.74
N PRO A 142 -0.34 -4.72 -13.24
CA PRO A 142 -0.77 -3.80 -14.29
C PRO A 142 -0.68 -2.35 -13.81
N PRO A 143 -0.42 -1.36 -14.67
CA PRO A 143 -0.26 0.05 -14.27
C PRO A 143 -1.46 0.58 -13.46
N ALA A 144 -1.16 1.23 -12.34
CA ALA A 144 -2.12 1.83 -11.42
C ALA A 144 -1.44 2.97 -10.66
N LYS A 145 -2.14 4.10 -10.50
CA LYS A 145 -1.66 5.32 -9.82
C LYS A 145 -1.19 4.99 -8.40
N TRP A 146 -0.06 5.57 -8.00
CA TRP A 146 0.54 5.43 -6.66
C TRP A 146 0.88 4.01 -6.24
N SER A 147 1.07 3.10 -7.19
CA SER A 147 1.45 1.71 -6.91
C SER A 147 2.34 1.19 -8.04
N SER A 148 1.78 0.46 -8.99
CA SER A 148 2.56 -0.18 -10.05
C SER A 148 3.14 0.80 -11.08
N ASP A 149 2.67 2.04 -11.14
CA ASP A 149 3.29 3.13 -11.91
C ASP A 149 4.68 3.54 -11.39
N ARG A 150 5.11 3.01 -10.24
CA ARG A 150 6.37 3.36 -9.55
C ARG A 150 7.19 2.14 -9.14
N MET A 151 6.92 1.00 -9.78
CA MET A 151 7.65 -0.23 -9.50
C MET A 151 9.16 0.01 -9.62
N PRO A 152 9.97 -0.45 -8.64
CA PRO A 152 11.41 -0.38 -8.78
C PRO A 152 11.87 -1.12 -10.04
N VAL A 153 12.82 -0.53 -10.77
CA VAL A 153 13.39 -1.11 -12.01
C VAL A 153 14.08 -2.46 -11.74
N ARG A 154 14.50 -2.72 -10.49
CA ARG A 154 15.17 -3.96 -10.12
C ARG A 154 14.16 -5.06 -9.79
N HIS A 155 14.11 -6.07 -10.65
CA HIS A 155 13.58 -7.39 -10.29
C HIS A 155 14.34 -7.91 -9.06
N HIS A 156 13.65 -7.99 -7.92
CA HIS A 156 14.19 -8.69 -6.76
C HIS A 156 14.49 -10.13 -7.18
N ARG A 157 15.78 -10.49 -7.26
CA ARG A 157 16.22 -11.88 -7.38
C ARG A 157 16.38 -12.39 -5.95
N PRO A 158 15.52 -13.33 -5.50
CA PRO A 158 15.74 -13.97 -4.22
C PRO A 158 17.14 -14.59 -4.22
N PRO A 159 17.92 -14.45 -3.14
CA PRO A 159 19.19 -15.15 -3.04
C PRO A 159 18.93 -16.65 -3.19
N LEU A 160 19.65 -17.31 -4.09
CA LEU A 160 19.64 -18.77 -4.18
C LEU A 160 20.15 -19.30 -2.83
N ARG A 161 19.25 -19.86 -2.01
CA ARG A 161 19.65 -20.61 -0.81
C ARG A 161 20.38 -21.87 -1.27
N THR A 162 21.70 -21.81 -1.34
CA THR A 162 22.53 -23.01 -1.36
C THR A 162 22.31 -23.70 -0.02
N ARG A 163 21.67 -24.88 -0.02
CA ARG A 163 21.68 -25.77 1.15
C ARG A 163 23.14 -26.08 1.45
N GLN A 164 23.68 -25.53 2.53
CA GLN A 164 24.89 -26.09 3.13
C GLN A 164 24.49 -27.46 3.70
N GLN A 165 25.13 -28.50 3.16
CA GLN A 165 25.08 -29.87 3.66
C GLN A 165 25.90 -29.98 4.94
#